data_AF-A0A7G8GXH0-F1
#
_entry.id   AF-A0A7G8GXH0-F1
#
_cell.length_a   1.000
_cell.length_b   1.000
_cell.length_c   1.000
_cell.angle_alpha   90.00
_cell.angle_beta   90.00
_cell.angle_gamma   90.00
#
_symmetry.space_group_name_H-M   'P 1'
#
loop_
_entity.id
_entity.type
_entity.pdbx_description
1 polymer ?
#
loop_
_entity_poly.entity_id
_entity_poly.type
_entity_poly.pdbx_seq_one_letter_code
_entity_poly.pdbx_strand_id
1 'polypeptide(L)'
;MGKKNKKRGTKRVDKLTGTSGKDIFWGLKGDDVLTTFEGNDKVYGGKGDDVITTGIGMDKAWGGKGKDLFVTEDGGEGHVKIMDFEVGDRIQFCGCANTRKEQRGKNVWIIKGDDVKAVIKGVDADDIEVDYTGRMITLMTPAADPLA
;
A
#
# COMPACT_ATOMS: atom_id res chain seq x y z
N MET A 1 -10.50 -10.88 23.07
CA MET A 1 -10.99 -10.15 21.88
C MET A 1 -10.35 -8.76 21.92
N GLY A 2 -9.29 -8.50 21.14
CA GLY A 2 -8.53 -7.26 21.22
C GLY A 2 -9.36 -6.03 20.85
N LYS A 3 -9.24 -4.94 21.62
CA LYS A 3 -9.92 -3.67 21.35
C LYS A 3 -9.49 -3.16 19.98
N LYS A 4 -10.45 -2.74 19.15
CA LYS A 4 -10.15 -2.05 17.88
C LYS A 4 -9.88 -0.59 18.20
N ASN A 5 -8.69 -0.06 17.89
CA ASN A 5 -8.47 1.39 18.06
C ASN A 5 -8.84 2.10 16.75
N LYS A 6 -9.62 3.16 16.88
CA LYS A 6 -10.09 3.96 15.75
C LYS A 6 -9.37 5.30 15.81
N LYS A 7 -8.66 5.68 14.76
CA LYS A 7 -8.04 7.00 14.62
C LYS A 7 -8.58 7.70 13.38
N ARG A 8 -8.78 9.01 13.49
CA ARG A 8 -9.34 9.85 12.44
C ARG A 8 -8.56 11.16 12.38
N GLY A 9 -8.08 11.52 11.20
CA GLY A 9 -7.48 12.80 10.87
C GLY A 9 -8.55 13.87 10.63
N THR A 10 -8.19 14.87 9.85
CA THR A 10 -8.90 16.15 9.76
C THR A 10 -9.08 16.58 8.29
N LYS A 11 -8.91 17.86 7.99
CA LYS A 11 -8.86 18.37 6.60
C LYS A 11 -7.47 18.89 6.25
N ARG A 12 -6.51 18.67 7.13
CA ARG A 12 -5.13 19.15 7.10
C ARG A 12 -4.23 17.92 7.14
N VAL A 13 -2.96 18.14 6.83
CA VAL A 13 -1.90 17.14 7.03
C VAL A 13 -1.91 16.65 8.48
N ASP A 14 -2.12 15.36 8.66
CA ASP A 14 -2.13 14.66 9.94
C ASP A 14 -1.03 13.59 10.00
N LYS A 15 -0.55 13.33 11.21
CA LYS A 15 0.32 12.19 11.49
C LYS A 15 -0.40 11.25 12.46
N LEU A 16 -0.83 10.11 11.96
CA LEU A 16 -1.52 9.10 12.76
C LEU A 16 -0.59 7.90 12.97
N THR A 17 -0.51 7.44 14.21
CA THR A 17 0.37 6.33 14.61
C THR A 17 -0.41 5.31 15.43
N GLY A 18 -0.30 4.03 15.11
CA GLY A 18 -1.11 2.94 15.66
C GLY A 18 -0.57 2.33 16.94
N THR A 19 -0.97 1.10 17.17
CA THR A 19 -0.65 0.28 18.33
C THR A 19 -0.21 -1.11 17.86
N SER A 20 0.07 -2.04 18.77
CA SER A 20 0.27 -3.45 18.42
C SER A 20 -1.03 -4.25 18.25
N GLY A 21 -2.17 -3.56 18.18
CA GLY A 21 -3.49 -4.15 18.08
C GLY A 21 -4.19 -3.76 16.78
N LYS A 22 -5.31 -4.43 16.49
CA LYS A 22 -6.10 -4.15 15.29
C LYS A 22 -6.62 -2.71 15.27
N ASP A 23 -6.17 -1.94 14.30
CA ASP A 23 -6.46 -0.52 14.17
C ASP A 23 -7.29 -0.21 12.91
N ILE A 24 -8.06 0.88 12.98
CA ILE A 24 -8.79 1.43 11.83
C ILE A 24 -8.51 2.92 11.74
N PHE A 25 -7.89 3.34 10.64
CA PHE A 25 -7.41 4.69 10.40
C PHE A 25 -8.17 5.35 9.26
N TRP A 26 -8.54 6.60 9.44
CA TRP A 26 -9.09 7.46 8.39
C TRP A 26 -8.30 8.78 8.35
N GLY A 27 -7.46 9.01 7.34
CA GLY A 27 -6.73 10.28 7.16
C GLY A 27 -7.68 11.44 6.84
N LEU A 28 -8.60 11.20 5.91
CA LEU A 28 -9.67 12.09 5.41
C LEU A 28 -9.23 13.05 4.31
N LYS A 29 -8.71 14.24 4.62
CA LYS A 29 -8.11 15.12 3.62
C LYS A 29 -6.80 15.68 4.15
N GLY A 30 -5.90 16.01 3.24
CA GLY A 30 -4.55 16.45 3.57
C GLY A 30 -3.58 15.37 3.12
N ASP A 31 -2.30 15.71 3.05
CA ASP A 31 -1.25 14.77 2.68
C ASP A 31 -0.79 14.09 3.97
N ASP A 32 -1.42 12.98 4.35
CA ASP A 32 -1.30 12.39 5.68
C ASP A 32 -0.16 11.38 5.78
N VAL A 33 0.37 11.20 7.00
CA VAL A 33 1.32 10.13 7.32
C VAL A 33 0.66 9.15 8.28
N LEU A 34 0.37 7.95 7.78
CA LEU A 34 -0.41 6.92 8.47
C LEU A 34 0.47 5.69 8.74
N THR A 35 0.77 5.41 10.01
CA THR A 35 1.55 4.24 10.44
C THR A 35 0.75 3.40 11.43
N THR A 36 0.44 2.13 11.14
CA THR A 36 -0.40 1.31 12.05
C THR A 36 0.36 0.36 12.98
N PHE A 37 1.58 -0.07 12.61
CA PHE A 37 2.37 -1.10 13.30
C PHE A 37 1.73 -2.50 13.23
N GLU A 38 1.75 -3.27 14.32
CA GLU A 38 1.32 -4.67 14.33
C GLU A 38 -0.20 -4.78 14.44
N GLY A 39 -0.80 -5.72 13.72
CA GLY A 39 -2.23 -5.93 13.76
C GLY A 39 -2.76 -6.42 12.41
N ASN A 40 -4.08 -6.61 12.35
CA ASN A 40 -4.75 -6.74 11.05
C ASN A 40 -5.57 -5.48 10.87
N ASP A 41 -4.96 -4.51 10.22
CA ASP A 41 -5.41 -3.13 10.22
C ASP A 41 -6.20 -2.77 8.97
N LYS A 42 -6.91 -1.65 9.07
CA LYS A 42 -7.59 -1.03 7.94
C LYS A 42 -7.21 0.43 7.88
N VAL A 43 -6.54 0.84 6.81
CA VAL A 43 -6.10 2.21 6.61
C VAL A 43 -6.81 2.81 5.41
N TYR A 44 -7.45 3.96 5.60
CA TYR A 44 -8.01 4.77 4.53
C TYR A 44 -7.28 6.11 4.53
N GLY A 45 -6.47 6.40 3.51
CA GLY A 45 -5.77 7.67 3.32
C GLY A 45 -6.77 8.81 3.17
N GLY A 46 -7.43 8.85 2.02
CA GLY A 46 -8.57 9.73 1.78
C GLY A 46 -8.36 10.62 0.57
N LYS A 47 -8.05 11.89 0.78
CA LYS A 47 -7.76 12.85 -0.29
C LYS A 47 -6.45 13.55 0.04
N GLY A 48 -5.57 13.66 -0.95
CA GLY A 48 -4.23 14.20 -0.73
C GLY A 48 -3.22 13.12 -1.08
N ASP A 49 -1.94 13.48 -1.10
CA ASP A 49 -0.87 12.55 -1.39
C ASP A 49 -0.43 11.89 -0.06
N ASP A 50 -1.01 10.73 0.26
CA ASP A 50 -0.85 10.09 1.56
C ASP A 50 0.36 9.13 1.60
N VAL A 51 1.05 9.06 2.74
CA VAL A 51 2.08 8.05 3.03
C VAL A 51 1.52 7.02 4.00
N ILE A 52 1.40 5.79 3.55
CA ILE A 52 0.79 4.69 4.29
C ILE A 52 1.84 3.61 4.56
N THR A 53 2.10 3.36 5.85
CA THR A 53 2.95 2.25 6.31
C THR A 53 2.10 1.35 7.20
N THR A 54 1.86 0.14 6.75
CA THR A 54 1.28 -0.91 7.60
C THR A 54 2.41 -1.82 8.07
N GLY A 55 2.35 -2.27 9.31
CA GLY A 55 3.41 -3.09 9.88
C GLY A 55 3.11 -4.57 9.72
N ILE A 56 3.37 -5.33 10.77
CA ILE A 56 3.20 -6.78 10.81
C ILE A 56 1.71 -7.14 10.83
N GLY A 57 1.34 -8.12 10.01
CA GLY A 57 0.01 -8.73 9.97
C GLY A 57 -0.70 -8.56 8.63
N MET A 58 -2.00 -8.88 8.61
CA MET A 58 -2.78 -8.95 7.38
C MET A 58 -3.62 -7.69 7.21
N ASP A 59 -3.04 -6.71 6.53
CA ASP A 59 -3.58 -5.36 6.45
C ASP A 59 -4.35 -5.10 5.16
N LYS A 60 -5.22 -4.09 5.22
CA LYS A 60 -5.87 -3.52 4.04
C LYS A 60 -5.67 -2.03 4.02
N ALA A 61 -5.16 -1.52 2.92
CA ALA A 61 -4.96 -0.11 2.71
C ALA A 61 -5.73 0.37 1.48
N TRP A 62 -6.31 1.56 1.63
CA TRP A 62 -6.89 2.36 0.57
C TRP A 62 -6.14 3.69 0.56
N GLY A 63 -5.54 4.04 -0.57
CA GLY A 63 -4.89 5.35 -0.74
C GLY A 63 -5.97 6.43 -0.84
N GLY A 64 -6.90 6.23 -1.78
CA GLY A 64 -7.96 7.16 -2.06
C GLY A 64 -7.58 8.05 -3.23
N LYS A 65 -7.82 9.35 -3.13
CA LYS A 65 -7.51 10.30 -4.21
C LYS A 65 -6.18 10.98 -3.92
N GLY A 66 -5.26 10.88 -4.85
CA GLY A 66 -3.97 11.55 -4.76
C GLY A 66 -2.92 10.70 -5.44
N LYS A 67 -1.66 10.99 -5.16
CA LYS A 67 -0.54 10.12 -5.47
C LYS A 67 -0.05 9.52 -4.18
N ASP A 68 -0.54 8.33 -3.87
CA ASP A 68 -0.31 7.72 -2.56
C ASP A 68 0.96 6.87 -2.57
N LEU A 69 1.67 6.86 -1.45
CA LEU A 69 2.87 6.06 -1.23
C LEU A 69 2.59 4.98 -0.19
N PHE A 70 2.57 3.72 -0.63
CA PHE A 70 2.51 2.57 0.26
C PHE A 70 3.94 2.08 0.55
N VAL A 71 4.32 2.02 1.82
CA VAL A 71 5.65 1.56 2.23
C VAL A 71 5.52 0.17 2.82
N THR A 72 6.20 -0.81 2.22
CA THR A 72 6.26 -2.18 2.74
C THR A 72 7.47 -2.36 3.64
N GLU A 73 7.31 -3.08 4.76
CA GLU A 73 8.43 -3.45 5.62
C GLU A 73 9.21 -4.66 5.09
N ASP A 74 10.54 -4.62 5.28
CA ASP A 74 11.42 -5.74 4.95
C ASP A 74 11.65 -6.64 6.17
N GLY A 75 10.62 -7.38 6.56
CA GLY A 75 10.67 -8.31 7.69
C GLY A 75 9.32 -8.41 8.37
N GLY A 76 9.19 -9.35 9.30
CA GLY A 76 7.91 -9.63 9.97
C GLY A 76 6.97 -10.51 9.14
N GLU A 77 5.98 -11.09 9.81
CA GLU A 77 4.95 -11.91 9.16
C GLU A 77 3.77 -11.04 8.70
N GLY A 78 3.37 -11.15 7.44
CA GLY A 78 2.18 -10.47 6.93
C GLY A 78 2.43 -9.66 5.67
N HIS A 79 1.39 -8.98 5.21
CA HIS A 79 1.45 -8.12 4.03
C HIS A 79 0.31 -7.11 4.02
N VAL A 80 0.54 -6.02 3.31
CA VAL A 80 -0.52 -5.08 2.95
C VAL A 80 -1.25 -5.56 1.69
N LYS A 81 -2.58 -5.59 1.75
CA LYS A 81 -3.41 -5.65 0.55
C LYS A 81 -3.88 -4.24 0.18
N ILE A 82 -3.38 -3.73 -0.93
CA ILE A 82 -3.76 -2.43 -1.49
C ILE A 82 -5.00 -2.63 -2.34
N MET A 83 -6.04 -1.88 -2.03
CA MET A 83 -7.40 -2.19 -2.48
C MET A 83 -7.87 -1.36 -3.68
N ASP A 84 -7.22 -0.24 -3.94
CA ASP A 84 -7.57 0.80 -4.92
C ASP A 84 -6.31 1.43 -5.55
N PHE A 85 -5.29 0.62 -5.86
CA PHE A 85 -4.04 1.13 -6.47
C PHE A 85 -4.34 1.75 -7.84
N GLU A 86 -4.03 3.04 -7.98
CA GLU A 86 -4.34 3.85 -9.17
C GLU A 86 -3.06 4.37 -9.86
N VAL A 87 -3.22 4.90 -11.08
CA VAL A 87 -2.12 5.58 -11.78
C VAL A 87 -1.67 6.78 -10.96
N GLY A 88 -0.39 6.83 -10.61
CA GLY A 88 0.21 7.87 -9.79
C GLY A 88 0.61 7.37 -8.40
N ASP A 89 -0.04 6.31 -7.92
CA ASP A 89 0.34 5.63 -6.70
C ASP A 89 1.65 4.87 -6.86
N ARG A 90 2.33 4.68 -5.74
CA ARG A 90 3.63 4.04 -5.68
C ARG A 90 3.68 3.10 -4.48
N ILE A 91 4.36 1.97 -4.67
CA ILE A 91 4.75 1.10 -3.55
C ILE A 91 6.26 1.17 -3.42
N GLN A 92 6.73 1.68 -2.28
CA GLN A 92 8.13 1.58 -1.91
C GLN A 92 8.38 0.23 -1.25
N PHE A 93 9.31 -0.51 -1.81
CA PHE A 93 9.75 -1.79 -1.26
C PHE A 93 11.24 -1.77 -0.93
N CYS A 94 11.74 -2.87 -0.35
CA CYS A 94 13.11 -2.91 0.14
C CYS A 94 14.18 -2.82 -0.96
N GLY A 95 13.82 -3.06 -2.22
CA GLY A 95 14.79 -3.13 -3.34
C GLY A 95 15.62 -4.39 -3.34
N CYS A 96 15.27 -5.38 -2.53
CA CYS A 96 16.09 -6.54 -2.29
C CYS A 96 16.10 -7.50 -3.49
N ALA A 97 17.18 -8.28 -3.58
CA ALA A 97 17.23 -9.43 -4.46
C ALA A 97 16.06 -10.40 -4.17
N ASN A 98 15.64 -11.13 -5.20
CA ASN A 98 14.56 -12.12 -5.16
C ASN A 98 13.15 -11.55 -4.92
N THR A 99 12.96 -10.23 -5.05
CA THR A 99 11.62 -9.66 -5.21
C THR A 99 11.10 -9.92 -6.62
N ARG A 100 9.86 -10.38 -6.75
CA ARG A 100 9.17 -10.61 -8.01
C ARG A 100 7.69 -10.27 -7.89
N LYS A 101 7.05 -10.01 -9.02
CA LYS A 101 5.59 -9.91 -9.14
C LYS A 101 5.03 -11.24 -9.66
N GLU A 102 3.89 -11.66 -9.15
CA GLU A 102 3.15 -12.84 -9.62
C GLU A 102 1.67 -12.51 -9.79
N GLN A 103 1.10 -12.79 -10.97
CA GLN A 103 -0.34 -12.72 -11.16
C GLN A 103 -1.02 -13.91 -10.47
N ARG A 104 -2.00 -13.65 -9.60
CA ARG A 104 -2.85 -14.68 -8.99
C ARG A 104 -4.32 -14.26 -9.04
N GLY A 105 -5.04 -14.83 -10.00
CA GLY A 105 -6.42 -14.42 -10.30
C GLY A 105 -6.44 -12.98 -10.81
N LYS A 106 -7.20 -12.09 -10.16
CA LYS A 106 -7.29 -10.67 -10.50
C LYS A 106 -6.38 -9.77 -9.64
N ASN A 107 -5.33 -10.33 -9.02
CA ASN A 107 -4.46 -9.57 -8.14
C ASN A 107 -3.00 -9.85 -8.50
N VAL A 108 -2.15 -8.84 -8.33
CA VAL A 108 -0.70 -8.95 -8.43
C VAL A 108 -0.12 -9.11 -7.03
N TRP A 109 0.75 -10.09 -6.85
CA TRP A 109 1.42 -10.38 -5.59
C TRP A 109 2.88 -9.99 -5.71
N ILE A 110 3.35 -9.14 -4.80
CA ILE A 110 4.76 -8.77 -4.68
C ILE A 110 5.38 -9.68 -3.64
N ILE A 111 6.35 -10.49 -4.05
CA ILE A 111 6.88 -11.60 -3.25
C ILE A 111 8.40 -11.49 -3.20
N LYS A 112 8.99 -11.61 -2.01
CA LYS A 112 10.43 -11.71 -1.78
C LYS A 112 10.75 -13.12 -1.28
N GLY A 113 11.40 -13.94 -2.10
CA GLY A 113 11.58 -15.36 -1.78
C GLY A 113 10.22 -16.06 -1.65
N ASP A 114 9.88 -16.53 -0.45
CA ASP A 114 8.57 -17.12 -0.14
C ASP A 114 7.63 -16.17 0.61
N ASP A 115 8.10 -14.97 0.93
CA ASP A 115 7.38 -14.00 1.73
C ASP A 115 6.61 -13.00 0.85
N VAL A 116 5.31 -12.84 1.11
CA VAL A 116 4.46 -11.90 0.38
C VAL A 116 4.60 -10.56 1.06
N LYS A 117 4.98 -9.53 0.30
CA LYS A 117 5.16 -8.16 0.82
C LYS A 117 3.98 -7.26 0.57
N ALA A 118 3.35 -7.41 -0.59
CA ALA A 118 2.14 -6.67 -0.92
C ALA A 118 1.25 -7.46 -1.88
N VAL A 119 -0.05 -7.19 -1.84
CA VAL A 119 -1.01 -7.67 -2.82
C VAL A 119 -1.76 -6.48 -3.38
N ILE A 120 -1.65 -6.28 -4.69
CA ILE A 120 -2.34 -5.23 -5.43
C ILE A 120 -3.63 -5.82 -5.99
N LYS A 121 -4.77 -5.31 -5.53
CA LYS A 121 -6.07 -5.83 -5.92
C LYS A 121 -6.54 -5.26 -7.25
N GLY A 122 -7.04 -6.14 -8.13
CA GLY A 122 -7.79 -5.73 -9.31
C GLY A 122 -6.94 -5.26 -10.49
N VAL A 123 -5.65 -5.60 -10.51
CA VAL A 123 -4.67 -5.17 -11.50
C VAL A 123 -4.07 -6.39 -12.21
N ASP A 124 -3.65 -6.19 -13.46
CA ASP A 124 -2.85 -7.15 -14.23
C ASP A 124 -1.35 -6.94 -14.00
N ALA A 125 -0.59 -8.03 -13.88
CA ALA A 125 0.85 -7.97 -13.69
C ALA A 125 1.57 -7.30 -14.86
N ASP A 126 1.00 -7.34 -16.06
CA ASP A 126 1.54 -6.66 -17.24
C ASP A 126 1.42 -5.14 -17.15
N ASP A 127 0.48 -4.63 -16.36
CA ASP A 127 0.32 -3.19 -16.09
C ASP A 127 1.20 -2.69 -14.92
N ILE A 128 1.91 -3.59 -14.23
CA ILE A 128 2.76 -3.23 -13.10
C ILE A 128 4.22 -3.08 -13.54
N GLU A 129 4.80 -1.92 -13.30
CA GLU A 129 6.23 -1.67 -13.45
C GLU A 129 6.95 -1.86 -12.11
N VAL A 130 8.14 -2.49 -12.13
CA VAL A 130 8.99 -2.67 -10.95
C VAL A 130 10.36 -2.07 -11.25
N ASP A 131 10.64 -0.92 -10.66
CA ASP A 131 11.96 -0.29 -10.66
C ASP A 131 12.76 -0.79 -9.46
N TYR A 132 13.65 -1.77 -9.71
CA TYR A 132 14.54 -2.31 -8.68
C TYR A 132 15.61 -1.32 -8.21
N THR A 133 15.99 -0.35 -9.05
CA THR A 133 17.03 0.64 -8.70
C THR A 133 16.43 1.74 -7.82
N GLY A 134 15.29 2.29 -8.23
CA GLY A 134 14.52 3.26 -7.45
C GLY A 134 13.74 2.65 -6.29
N ARG A 135 13.62 1.31 -6.26
CA ARG A 135 12.87 0.53 -5.25
C ARG A 135 11.40 0.89 -5.20
N MET A 136 10.82 1.09 -6.38
CA MET A 136 9.44 1.53 -6.57
C MET A 136 8.69 0.56 -7.46
N ILE A 137 7.40 0.39 -7.15
CA ILE A 137 6.44 -0.31 -8.00
C ILE A 137 5.34 0.68 -8.35
N THR A 138 4.99 0.75 -9.62
CA THR A 138 4.01 1.71 -10.14
C THR A 138 3.07 1.03 -11.12
N LEU A 139 1.88 1.61 -11.29
CA LEU A 139 0.99 1.23 -12.38
C LEU A 139 1.44 1.97 -13.65
N MET A 140 1.59 1.23 -14.75
CA MET A 140 1.82 1.83 -16.05
C MET A 140 0.58 2.61 -16.45
N THR A 141 0.77 3.81 -16.98
CA THR A 141 -0.27 4.40 -17.81
C THR A 141 -0.41 3.51 -19.04
N PRO A 142 -1.63 3.13 -19.48
CA PRO A 142 -1.77 2.49 -20.77
C PRO A 142 -1.04 3.36 -21.79
N ALA A 143 -0.17 2.75 -22.60
CA ALA A 143 0.42 3.47 -23.71
C ALA A 143 -0.74 4.15 -24.44
N ALA A 144 -0.65 5.47 -24.63
CA ALA A 144 -1.58 6.15 -25.51
C ALA A 144 -1.58 5.32 -26.80
N ASP A 145 -2.75 4.75 -27.15
CA ASP A 145 -2.86 3.93 -28.34
C ASP A 145 -2.28 4.76 -29.49
N PRO A 146 -1.14 4.36 -30.10
CA PRO A 146 -0.52 5.16 -31.14
C PRO A 146 -1.39 5.23 -32.40
N LEU A 147 -2.56 4.57 -32.41
CA LEU A 147 -3.49 4.49 -33.52
C LEU A 147 -4.91 5.05 -33.23
N ALA A 148 -5.11 5.81 -32.15
CA ALA A 148 -6.36 6.55 -31.94
C ALA A 148 -6.48 7.81 -32.82
#